data_AF-A0A437SBL4-F1
#
_entry.id   AF-A0A437SBL4-F1
#
_cell.length_a   1.000
_cell.length_b   1.000
_cell.length_c   1.000
_cell.angle_alpha   90.00
_cell.angle_beta   90.00
_cell.angle_gamma   90.00
#
_symmetry.space_group_name_H-M   'P 1'
#
loop_
_entity.id
_entity.type
_entity.pdbx_description
1 polymer ?
#
loop_
_entity_poly.entity_id
_entity_poly.type
_entity_poly.pdbx_seq_one_letter_code
_entity_poly.pdbx_strand_id
1 'polypeptide(L)'
;MDVQEDIQSIKRYVVQLKDQGKTESEILEVIYKWGTQAIIAEVLNIDIRRLKYLSKKYGLRKNDSARITRRCIHYGEEQSISNFDIIYENGKPRNKRVCYVCQRDYYRTKYIHRVIVGNWKKEQIKREIHMKEYELEILKELLK
;
A
#
# COMPACT_ATOMS: atom_id res chain seq x y z
N MET A 1 -12.08 6.13 -2.12
CA MET A 1 -12.62 5.52 -3.34
C MET A 1 -14.10 5.30 -3.10
N ASP A 2 -14.94 5.89 -3.93
CA ASP A 2 -16.40 5.77 -3.81
C ASP A 2 -16.86 4.48 -4.49
N VAL A 3 -17.34 3.54 -3.68
CA VAL A 3 -17.77 2.21 -4.15
C VAL A 3 -18.96 2.33 -5.13
N GLN A 4 -19.77 3.39 -5.03
CA GLN A 4 -20.89 3.60 -5.93
C GLN A 4 -20.45 4.04 -7.33
N GLU A 5 -19.42 4.87 -7.44
CA GLU A 5 -18.85 5.28 -8.73
C GLU A 5 -18.25 4.07 -9.47
N ASP A 6 -17.54 3.19 -8.74
CA ASP A 6 -16.97 1.96 -9.28
C ASP A 6 -18.06 1.02 -9.82
N ILE A 7 -19.16 0.83 -9.08
CA ILE A 7 -20.29 -0.01 -9.53
C ILE A 7 -20.91 0.54 -10.82
N GLN A 8 -21.10 1.87 -10.90
CA GLN A 8 -21.66 2.49 -12.11
C GLN A 8 -20.74 2.33 -13.32
N SER A 9 -19.43 2.46 -13.14
CA SER A 9 -18.43 2.26 -14.18
C SER A 9 -18.50 0.83 -14.75
N ILE A 10 -18.55 -0.18 -13.87
CA ILE A 10 -18.64 -1.59 -14.29
C ILE A 10 -19.98 -1.86 -14.99
N LYS A 11 -21.09 -1.28 -14.50
CA LYS A 11 -22.41 -1.40 -15.18
C LYS A 11 -22.35 -0.89 -16.62
N ARG A 12 -21.73 0.27 -16.86
CA ARG A 12 -21.57 0.81 -18.23
C ARG A 12 -20.72 -0.11 -19.10
N TYR A 13 -19.63 -0.64 -18.55
CA TYR A 13 -18.77 -1.57 -19.28
C TYR A 13 -19.48 -2.88 -19.65
N VAL A 14 -20.30 -3.43 -18.75
CA VAL A 14 -21.11 -4.62 -19.03
C VAL A 14 -22.09 -4.38 -20.17
N VAL A 15 -22.70 -3.19 -20.25
CA VAL A 15 -23.58 -2.82 -21.37
C VAL A 15 -22.79 -2.82 -22.68
N GLN A 16 -21.60 -2.20 -22.71
CA GLN A 16 -20.74 -2.21 -23.90
C GLN A 16 -20.37 -3.63 -24.36
N LEU A 17 -20.07 -4.55 -23.43
CA LEU A 17 -19.76 -5.94 -23.78
C LEU A 17 -20.97 -6.66 -24.37
N LYS A 18 -22.18 -6.39 -23.86
CA LYS A 18 -23.42 -6.93 -24.44
C LYS A 18 -23.65 -6.42 -25.86
N ASP A 19 -23.42 -5.12 -26.09
CA ASP A 19 -23.54 -4.50 -27.42
C ASP A 19 -22.52 -5.07 -28.41
N GLN A 20 -21.36 -5.52 -27.93
CA GLN A 20 -20.34 -6.25 -28.71
C GLN A 20 -20.70 -7.72 -28.97
N GLY A 21 -21.87 -8.19 -28.53
CA GLY A 21 -22.33 -9.57 -28.72
C GLY A 21 -21.63 -10.58 -27.81
N LYS A 22 -21.01 -10.15 -26.71
CA LYS A 22 -20.38 -11.07 -25.74
C LYS A 22 -21.41 -11.92 -25.01
N THR A 23 -21.08 -13.19 -24.84
CA THR A 23 -21.90 -14.16 -24.11
C THR A 23 -21.87 -13.91 -22.60
N GLU A 24 -22.86 -14.45 -21.87
CA GLU A 24 -22.94 -14.33 -20.40
C GLU A 24 -21.67 -14.88 -19.73
N SER A 25 -21.08 -15.96 -20.25
CA SER A 25 -19.83 -16.53 -19.76
C SER A 25 -18.63 -15.62 -19.98
N GLU A 26 -18.49 -15.02 -21.17
CA GLU A 26 -17.36 -14.12 -21.46
C GLU A 26 -17.44 -12.84 -20.61
N ILE A 27 -18.64 -12.28 -20.45
CA ILE A 27 -18.85 -11.11 -19.59
C ILE A 27 -18.46 -11.44 -18.16
N LEU A 28 -18.93 -12.59 -17.65
CA LEU A 28 -18.62 -13.06 -16.31
C LEU A 28 -17.11 -13.28 -16.12
N GLU A 29 -16.41 -13.92 -17.05
CA GLU A 29 -14.97 -14.16 -16.96
C GLU A 29 -14.16 -12.87 -16.80
N VAL A 30 -14.57 -11.80 -17.49
CA VAL A 30 -13.92 -10.50 -17.43
C VAL A 30 -14.17 -9.83 -16.09
N ILE A 31 -15.44 -9.72 -15.66
CA ILE A 31 -15.79 -8.94 -14.47
C ILE A 31 -15.61 -9.70 -13.16
N TYR A 32 -15.53 -11.05 -13.18
CA TYR A 32 -15.43 -11.86 -11.96
C TYR A 32 -14.17 -11.59 -11.15
N LYS A 33 -13.13 -11.03 -11.81
CA LYS A 33 -11.86 -10.62 -11.19
C LYS A 33 -11.93 -9.24 -10.53
N TRP A 34 -12.96 -8.43 -10.82
CA TRP A 34 -12.98 -7.00 -10.49
C TRP A 34 -13.71 -6.67 -9.20
N GLY A 35 -14.37 -7.64 -8.53
CA GLY A 35 -15.14 -7.34 -7.34
C GLY A 35 -15.55 -8.54 -6.47
N THR A 36 -16.35 -8.23 -5.45
CA THR A 36 -16.99 -9.26 -4.63
C THR A 36 -18.17 -9.89 -5.37
N GLN A 37 -18.62 -11.07 -4.93
CA GLN A 37 -19.82 -11.69 -5.51
C GLN A 37 -21.06 -10.80 -5.35
N ALA A 38 -21.15 -10.03 -4.26
CA ALA A 38 -22.23 -9.08 -4.06
C ALA A 38 -22.20 -7.96 -5.11
N ILE A 39 -21.04 -7.35 -5.34
CA ILE A 39 -20.87 -6.28 -6.34
C ILE A 39 -21.18 -6.81 -7.75
N ILE A 40 -20.65 -7.98 -8.12
CA ILE A 40 -20.89 -8.56 -9.45
C ILE A 40 -22.37 -8.90 -9.64
N ALA A 41 -23.03 -9.42 -8.60
CA ALA A 41 -24.46 -9.72 -8.64
C ALA A 41 -25.30 -8.45 -8.84
N GLU A 42 -24.93 -7.36 -8.17
CA GLU A 42 -25.58 -6.05 -8.31
C GLU A 42 -25.35 -5.44 -9.71
N VAL A 43 -24.13 -5.54 -10.25
CA VAL A 43 -23.79 -5.07 -11.59
C VAL A 43 -24.60 -5.80 -12.65
N LEU A 44 -24.71 -7.13 -12.53
CA LEU A 44 -25.45 -7.97 -13.47
C LEU A 44 -26.96 -7.98 -13.24
N ASN A 45 -27.43 -7.36 -12.15
CA ASN A 45 -28.82 -7.42 -11.70
C ASN A 45 -29.34 -8.87 -11.57
N ILE A 46 -28.56 -9.74 -10.92
CA ILE A 46 -28.91 -11.14 -10.66
C ILE A 46 -28.80 -11.47 -9.16
N ASP A 47 -29.45 -12.54 -8.74
CA ASP A 47 -29.28 -13.09 -7.38
C ASP A 47 -27.84 -13.62 -7.19
N ILE A 48 -27.27 -13.38 -6.01
CA ILE A 48 -25.99 -13.94 -5.56
C ILE A 48 -25.97 -15.47 -5.68
N ARG A 49 -27.09 -16.17 -5.43
CA ARG A 49 -27.21 -17.62 -5.62
C ARG A 49 -27.02 -18.03 -7.08
N ARG A 50 -27.61 -17.27 -8.01
CA ARG A 50 -27.42 -17.49 -9.45
C ARG A 50 -25.97 -17.23 -9.84
N LEU A 51 -25.35 -16.16 -9.33
CA LEU A 51 -23.93 -15.89 -9.57
C LEU A 51 -23.02 -17.03 -9.06
N LYS A 52 -23.29 -17.59 -7.88
CA LYS A 52 -22.54 -18.74 -7.34
C LYS A 52 -22.65 -19.96 -8.24
N TYR A 53 -23.85 -20.24 -8.74
CA TYR A 53 -24.07 -21.32 -9.70
C TYR A 53 -23.28 -21.09 -10.99
N LEU A 54 -23.36 -19.89 -11.59
CA LEU A 54 -22.66 -19.57 -12.83
C LEU A 54 -21.13 -19.60 -12.65
N SER A 55 -20.62 -19.11 -11.52
CA SER A 55 -19.19 -19.23 -11.17
C SER A 55 -18.74 -20.68 -11.14
N LYS A 56 -19.53 -21.58 -10.55
CA LYS A 56 -19.20 -23.01 -10.53
C LYS A 56 -19.30 -23.64 -11.92
N LYS A 57 -20.36 -23.31 -12.67
CA LYS A 57 -20.62 -23.81 -14.03
C LYS A 57 -19.50 -23.46 -15.01
N TYR A 58 -18.98 -22.23 -14.94
CA TYR A 58 -17.92 -21.74 -15.83
C TYR A 58 -16.51 -21.84 -15.22
N GLY A 59 -16.35 -22.49 -14.06
CA GLY A 59 -15.03 -22.65 -13.43
C GLY A 59 -14.37 -21.34 -13.01
N LEU A 60 -15.15 -20.27 -12.77
CA LEU A 60 -14.64 -18.95 -12.44
C LEU A 60 -14.03 -18.96 -11.04
N ARG A 61 -12.70 -18.81 -10.99
CA ARG A 61 -11.95 -18.60 -9.76
C ARG A 61 -11.67 -17.12 -9.61
N LYS A 62 -11.84 -16.58 -8.40
CA LYS A 62 -11.35 -15.24 -8.13
C LYS A 62 -9.84 -15.26 -8.31
N ASN A 63 -9.27 -14.15 -8.75
CA ASN A 63 -7.83 -13.95 -8.58
C ASN A 63 -7.55 -14.04 -7.07
N ASP A 64 -7.01 -15.18 -6.63
CA ASP A 64 -6.65 -15.43 -5.24
C ASP A 64 -5.45 -14.58 -4.80
N SER A 65 -4.98 -13.62 -5.63
CA SER A 65 -3.96 -12.66 -5.24
C SER A 65 -4.32 -11.87 -3.98
N ALA A 66 -5.61 -11.70 -3.69
CA ALA A 66 -6.11 -11.09 -2.44
C ALA A 66 -6.19 -12.09 -1.25
N ARG A 67 -6.08 -13.40 -1.51
CA ARG A 67 -6.08 -14.47 -0.50
C ARG A 67 -4.68 -14.97 -0.15
N ILE A 68 -3.69 -14.68 -0.99
CA ILE A 68 -2.30 -14.99 -0.67
C ILE A 68 -1.87 -14.02 0.43
N THR A 69 -1.94 -14.49 1.66
CA THR A 69 -1.40 -13.80 2.81
C THR A 69 0.02 -14.31 3.08
N ARG A 70 0.84 -13.46 3.68
CA ARG A 70 2.15 -13.81 4.19
C ARG A 70 2.31 -13.23 5.58
N ARG A 71 2.91 -14.00 6.48
CA ARG A 71 3.26 -13.54 7.82
C ARG A 71 4.45 -12.57 7.77
N CYS A 72 4.27 -11.36 8.30
CA CYS A 72 5.38 -10.42 8.47
C CYS A 72 6.32 -10.91 9.59
N ILE A 73 7.63 -10.96 9.35
CA ILE A 73 8.59 -11.40 10.39
C ILE A 73 8.69 -10.39 11.55
N HIS A 74 8.44 -9.10 11.31
CA HIS A 74 8.60 -8.07 12.34
C HIS A 74 7.40 -7.99 13.31
N TYR A 75 6.17 -8.09 12.80
CA TYR A 75 4.96 -7.93 13.62
C TYR A 75 4.23 -9.26 13.87
N GLY A 76 4.54 -10.32 13.12
CA GLY A 76 4.02 -11.66 13.38
C GLY A 76 2.57 -11.89 12.95
N GLU A 77 1.91 -10.92 12.32
CA GLU A 77 0.56 -11.10 11.77
C GLU A 77 0.57 -11.43 10.28
N GLU A 78 -0.50 -12.09 9.83
CA GLU A 78 -0.78 -12.31 8.42
C GLU A 78 -1.22 -11.03 7.73
N GLN A 79 -0.60 -10.74 6.59
CA GLN A 79 -0.88 -9.56 5.78
C GLN A 79 -1.04 -10.00 4.32
N SER A 80 -1.84 -9.26 3.54
CA SER A 80 -1.92 -9.48 2.09
C SER A 80 -0.52 -9.41 1.47
N ILE A 81 -0.21 -10.29 0.51
CA ILE A 81 1.09 -10.28 -0.18
C ILE A 81 1.37 -8.96 -0.91
N SER A 82 0.31 -8.21 -1.27
CA SER A 82 0.41 -6.85 -1.81
C SER A 82 1.08 -5.86 -0.84
N ASN A 83 1.08 -6.16 0.47
CA ASN A 83 1.74 -5.35 1.49
C ASN A 83 3.25 -5.65 1.59
N PHE A 84 3.82 -6.45 0.69
CA PHE A 84 5.25 -6.78 0.68
C PHE A 84 5.88 -6.41 -0.65
N ASP A 85 6.88 -5.51 -0.62
CA ASP A 85 7.65 -5.15 -1.81
C ASP A 85 8.27 -6.38 -2.47
N ILE A 86 8.35 -6.37 -3.80
CA ILE A 86 9.06 -7.40 -4.58
C ILE A 86 10.55 -7.05 -4.61
N ILE A 87 11.38 -8.02 -4.28
CA ILE A 87 12.84 -8.02 -4.40
C ILE A 87 13.28 -9.13 -5.34
N TYR A 88 14.44 -9.00 -5.98
CA TYR A 88 15.00 -10.04 -6.81
C TYR A 88 16.12 -10.75 -6.05
N GLU A 89 15.92 -12.02 -5.71
CA GLU A 89 16.95 -12.89 -5.14
C GLU A 89 17.33 -13.93 -6.18
N ASN A 90 18.61 -14.00 -6.55
CA ASN A 90 19.13 -14.94 -7.56
C ASN A 90 18.37 -14.88 -8.89
N GLY A 91 18.04 -13.66 -9.35
CA GLY A 91 17.31 -13.43 -10.60
C GLY A 91 15.81 -13.77 -10.56
N LYS A 92 15.28 -14.22 -9.42
CA LYS A 92 13.85 -14.54 -9.27
C LYS A 92 13.15 -13.50 -8.40
N PRO A 93 11.96 -13.00 -8.79
CA PRO A 93 11.17 -12.11 -7.96
C PRO A 93 10.66 -12.87 -6.72
N ARG A 94 10.85 -12.27 -5.55
CA ARG A 94 10.39 -12.73 -4.25
C ARG A 94 9.86 -11.56 -3.47
N ASN A 95 8.84 -11.76 -2.64
CA ASN A 95 8.41 -10.70 -1.72
C ASN A 95 9.42 -10.56 -0.57
N LYS A 96 9.63 -9.33 -0.10
CA LYS A 96 10.33 -9.06 1.15
C LYS A 96 9.69 -9.83 2.31
N ARG A 97 10.45 -10.03 3.37
CA ARG A 97 10.01 -10.70 4.60
C ARG A 97 9.29 -9.78 5.58
N VAL A 98 9.44 -8.47 5.40
CA VAL A 98 8.85 -7.43 6.23
C VAL A 98 7.80 -6.69 5.42
N CYS A 99 6.63 -6.45 5.99
CA CYS A 99 5.56 -5.72 5.32
C CYS A 99 5.90 -4.22 5.21
N TYR A 100 5.25 -3.56 4.26
CA TYR A 100 5.39 -2.15 3.97
C TYR A 100 5.14 -1.26 5.20
N VAL A 101 4.18 -1.62 6.05
CA VAL A 101 3.86 -0.86 7.28
C VAL A 101 5.06 -0.82 8.23
N CYS A 102 5.59 -2.00 8.59
CA CYS A 102 6.76 -2.09 9.47
C CYS A 102 8.00 -1.43 8.85
N GLN A 103 8.18 -1.56 7.53
CA GLN A 103 9.27 -0.90 6.82
C GLN A 103 9.13 0.63 6.87
N ARG A 104 7.92 1.17 6.70
CA ARG A 104 7.64 2.61 6.77
C ARG A 104 7.92 3.16 8.16
N ASP A 105 7.50 2.45 9.20
CA ASP A 105 7.74 2.87 10.59
C ASP A 105 9.23 2.86 10.94
N TYR A 106 9.98 1.85 10.49
CA TYR A 106 11.44 1.83 10.62
C TYR A 106 12.10 3.07 10.00
N TYR A 107 11.73 3.42 8.75
CA TYR A 107 12.29 4.59 8.09
C TYR A 107 11.88 5.90 8.76
N ARG A 108 10.64 5.99 9.26
CA ARG A 108 10.16 7.14 10.03
C ARG A 108 11.00 7.33 11.30
N THR A 109 11.22 6.27 12.07
CA THR A 109 12.04 6.31 13.28
C THR A 109 13.48 6.72 12.98
N LYS A 110 14.07 6.15 11.91
CA LYS A 110 15.42 6.52 11.47
C LYS A 110 15.53 7.99 11.06
N TYR A 111 14.51 8.53 10.40
CA TYR A 111 14.44 9.95 10.06
C TYR A 111 14.35 10.83 11.31
N ILE A 112 13.44 10.51 12.23
CA ILE A 112 13.28 11.24 13.50
C ILE A 112 14.60 11.26 14.27
N HIS A 113 15.27 10.11 14.40
CA HIS A 113 16.56 10.03 15.09
C HIS A 113 17.63 10.92 14.42
N ARG A 114 17.70 10.93 13.08
CA ARG A 114 18.61 11.83 12.36
C ARG A 114 18.33 13.31 12.62
N VAL A 115 17.05 13.70 12.65
CA VAL A 115 16.64 15.08 12.93
C VAL A 115 17.03 15.47 14.36
N ILE A 116 16.75 14.61 15.35
CA ILE A 116 17.13 14.85 16.76
C ILE A 116 18.64 15.03 16.89
N VAL A 117 19.43 14.10 16.33
CA VAL A 117 20.90 14.19 16.36
C VAL A 117 21.41 15.45 15.64
N GLY A 118 20.80 15.82 14.51
CA GLY A 118 21.15 17.03 13.78
C GLY A 118 20.89 18.30 14.59
N ASN A 119 19.75 18.37 15.30
CA ASN A 119 19.41 19.49 16.16
C ASN A 119 20.34 19.57 17.38
N TRP A 120 20.71 18.44 17.97
CA TRP A 120 21.68 18.40 19.08
C TRP A 120 23.05 18.95 18.68
N LYS A 121 23.54 18.61 17.48
CA LYS A 121 24.79 19.17 16.96
C LYS A 121 24.72 20.68 16.77
N LYS A 122 23.58 21.20 16.29
CA LYS A 122 23.37 22.66 16.16
C LYS A 122 23.38 23.37 17.51
N GLU A 123 22.71 22.80 18.50
CA GLU A 123 22.74 23.30 19.89
C GLU A 123 24.16 23.36 20.45
N GLN A 124 24.96 22.31 20.23
CA GLN A 124 26.35 22.27 20.67
C GLN A 124 27.20 23.38 20.03
N ILE A 125 27.11 23.56 18.72
CA ILE A 125 27.84 24.62 17.99
C ILE A 125 27.43 26.01 18.51
N LYS A 126 26.14 26.24 18.79
CA LYS A 126 25.69 27.52 19.35
C LYS A 126 26.34 27.83 20.70
N ARG A 127 26.47 26.83 21.57
CA ARG A 127 27.14 26.98 22.87
C ARG A 127 28.63 27.29 22.70
N GLU A 128 29.30 26.61 21.77
CA GLU A 128 30.71 26.88 21.46
C GLU A 128 30.92 28.30 20.93
N ILE A 129 30.07 28.76 20.01
CA ILE A 129 30.10 30.15 19.50
C ILE A 129 29.94 31.13 20.66
N HIS A 130 28.92 30.93 21.51
CA HIS A 130 28.65 31.82 22.63
C HIS A 130 29.84 31.91 23.62
N MET A 131 30.46 30.77 23.93
CA MET A 131 31.67 30.74 24.76
C MET A 131 32.83 31.51 24.11
N LYS A 132 33.01 31.37 22.80
CA LYS A 132 34.06 32.08 22.05
C LYS A 132 33.80 33.58 21.95
N GLU A 133 32.55 33.98 21.79
CA GLU A 133 32.13 35.39 21.82
C GLU A 133 32.43 36.01 23.18
N TYR A 134 32.10 35.31 24.26
CA TYR A 134 32.40 35.74 25.63
C TYR A 134 33.92 35.84 25.89
N GLU A 135 34.71 34.86 25.46
CA GLU A 135 36.18 34.94 25.54
C GLU A 135 36.73 36.16 24.80
N LEU A 136 36.21 36.45 23.60
CA LEU A 136 36.59 37.63 22.82
C LEU A 136 36.20 38.93 23.51
N GLU A 137 35.05 38.98 24.17
CA GLU A 137 34.59 40.15 24.93
C GLU A 137 35.53 40.44 26.10
N ILE A 138 35.87 39.44 26.91
CA ILE A 138 36.86 39.57 28.00
C ILE A 138 38.20 40.07 27.47
N LEU A 139 38.71 39.46 26.39
CA LEU A 139 39.99 39.87 25.80
C LEU A 139 39.97 41.32 25.32
N LYS A 140 38.84 41.80 24.78
CA LYS A 140 38.67 43.21 24.39
C LYS A 140 38.63 44.14 25.60
N GLU A 141 38.04 43.72 26.71
CA GLU A 141 38.05 44.50 27.95
C GLU A 141 39.45 44.62 28.55
N LEU A 142 40.25 43.55 28.49
CA LEU A 142 41.64 43.56 28.97
C LEU A 142 42.59 44.42 28.13
N LEU A 143 42.20 44.77 26.90
CA LEU A 143 42.96 45.65 26.00
C LEU A 143 42.58 47.14 26.14
N LYS A 144 41.58 47.47 26.95
CA LYS A 144 41.24 48.86 27.32
C LYS A 144 42.06 49.31 28.52
#